data_AF-A0A3E0IC22-F1
#
_entry.id   AF-A0A3E0IC22-F1
#
_cell.length_a   1.000
_cell.length_b   1.000
_cell.length_c   1.000
_cell.angle_alpha   90.00
_cell.angle_beta   90.00
_cell.angle_gamma   90.00
#
_symmetry.space_group_name_H-M   'P 1'
#
loop_
_entity.id
_entity.type
_entity.pdbx_description
1 polymer ?
#
loop_
_entity_poly.entity_id
_entity_poly.type
_entity_poly.pdbx_seq_one_letter_code
_entity_poly.pdbx_strand_id
1 'polypeptide(L)' 'MRNFTTQYEIAKQNANEFMRKGQIPQYFEALLEMNKYKRLMVAVVAN' A
#
# COMPACT_ATOMS: atom_id res chain seq x y z
N MET A 1 -13.27 2.23 -6.42
CA MET A 1 -12.69 0.92 -6.04
C MET A 1 -11.46 0.54 -6.87
N ARG A 2 -11.54 0.43 -8.22
CA ARG A 2 -10.37 0.05 -9.06
C ARG A 2 -9.10 0.84 -8.77
N ASN A 3 -9.20 2.16 -8.60
CA ASN A 3 -8.04 3.01 -8.30
C ASN A 3 -7.38 2.64 -6.95
N PHE A 4 -8.16 2.47 -5.87
CA PHE A 4 -7.60 2.11 -4.55
C PHE A 4 -6.93 0.73 -4.54
N THR A 5 -7.51 -0.25 -5.23
CA THR A 5 -6.89 -1.58 -5.37
C THR A 5 -5.58 -1.51 -6.15
N THR A 6 -5.53 -0.74 -7.24
CA THR A 6 -4.28 -0.52 -7.99
C THR A 6 -3.21 0.15 -7.14
N GLN A 7 -3.56 1.20 -6.39
CA GLN A 7 -2.60 1.88 -5.52
C GLN A 7 -2.08 0.99 -4.39
N TYR A 8 -2.95 0.14 -3.82
CA TYR A 8 -2.55 -0.87 -2.85
C TYR A 8 -1.52 -1.85 -3.42
N GLU A 9 -1.77 -2.37 -4.63
CA GLU A 9 -0.84 -3.33 -5.26
C GLU A 9 0.48 -2.68 -5.68
N ILE A 10 0.48 -1.41 -6.10
CA ILE A 10 1.72 -0.65 -6.36
C ILE A 10 2.51 -0.48 -5.06
N ALA A 11 1.87 -0.04 -3.98
CA ALA A 11 2.53 0.13 -2.69
C ALA A 11 3.10 -1.19 -2.15
N LYS A 12 2.40 -2.31 -2.39
CA LYS A 12 2.87 -3.67 -2.07
C LYS A 12 4.09 -4.08 -2.87
N GLN A 13 4.11 -3.81 -4.18
CA GLN A 13 5.29 -4.07 -5.02
C GLN A 13 6.50 -3.26 -4.54
N ASN A 14 6.29 -1.96 -4.26
CA ASN A 14 7.32 -1.07 -3.73
C ASN A 14 7.86 -1.56 -2.37
N ALA A 15 6.98 -1.94 -1.45
CA ALA A 15 7.39 -2.48 -0.16
C ALA A 15 8.30 -3.72 -0.31
N ASN A 16 7.94 -4.66 -1.19
CA ASN A 16 8.77 -5.83 -1.47
C ASN A 16 10.13 -5.45 -2.06
N GLU A 17 10.18 -4.47 -2.96
CA GLU A 17 11.43 -4.00 -3.55
C GLU A 17 12.32 -3.31 -2.51
N PHE A 18 11.76 -2.40 -1.71
CA PHE A 18 12.49 -1.69 -0.65
C PHE A 18 13.02 -2.65 0.41
N MET A 19 12.24 -3.65 0.81
CA MET A 19 12.69 -4.70 1.74
C MET A 19 13.88 -5.47 1.17
N ARG A 20 13.82 -5.87 -0.11
CA ARG A 20 14.94 -6.57 -0.79
C ARG A 20 16.20 -5.72 -0.90
N LYS A 21 16.06 -4.40 -1.01
CA LYS A 21 17.18 -3.44 -1.08
C LYS A 21 17.69 -3.00 0.29
N GLY A 22 17.07 -3.42 1.39
CA GLY A 22 17.40 -2.95 2.74
C GLY A 22 17.03 -1.47 2.98
N GLN A 23 16.15 -0.90 2.16
CA GLN A 23 15.68 0.49 2.24
C GLN A 23 14.56 0.60 3.28
N ILE A 24 14.93 0.48 4.56
CA ILE A 24 13.98 0.35 5.67
C ILE A 24 13.01 1.54 5.80
N PRO A 25 13.44 2.82 5.70
CA PRO A 25 12.49 3.94 5.77
C PRO A 25 11.43 3.89 4.66
N GLN A 26 11.84 3.66 3.42
CA GLN A 26 10.94 3.59 2.26
C GLN A 26 10.01 2.37 2.34
N TYR A 27 10.51 1.25 2.86
CA TYR A 27 9.68 0.09 3.16
C TYR A 27 8.54 0.45 4.11
N PHE A 28 8.84 1.14 5.22
CA PHE A 28 7.81 1.58 6.16
C PHE A 28 6.82 2.56 5.54
N GLU A 29 7.28 3.51 4.73
CA GLU A 29 6.40 4.44 4.00
C GLU A 29 5.44 3.68 3.07
N ALA A 30 5.93 2.69 2.32
CA ALA A 30 5.12 1.87 1.44
C ALA A 30 4.07 1.05 2.22
N LEU A 31 4.41 0.54 3.41
CA LEU A 31 3.46 -0.15 4.28
C LEU A 31 2.34 0.77 4.81
N LEU A 32 2.68 2.01 5.17
CA LEU A 32 1.69 3.01 5.60
C LEU A 32 0.72 3.33 4.46
N GLU A 33 1.24 3.44 3.24
CA GLU A 33 0.44 3.68 2.04
C GLU A 33 -0.49 2.50 1.71
N MET A 34 -0.02 1.25 1.82
CA MET A 34 -0.87 0.06 1.72
C MET A 34 -2.01 0.12 2.74
N ASN A 35 -1.72 0.44 4.00
CA ASN A 35 -2.74 0.51 5.05
C ASN A 35 -3.79 1.61 4.76
N LYS A 36 -3.36 2.77 4.24
CA LYS A 36 -4.25 3.86 3.81
C LYS A 36 -5.25 3.37 2.77
N TYR A 37 -4.80 2.75 1.69
CA TYR A 37 -5.70 2.28 0.63
C TYR A 37 -6.59 1.12 1.08
N LYS A 38 -6.09 0.23 1.95
CA LYS A 38 -6.90 -0.82 2.56
C LYS A 38 -8.08 -0.24 3.35
N ARG A 39 -7.85 0.79 4.17
CA ARG A 39 -8.91 1.48 4.92
C ARG A 39 -9.92 2.16 3.99
N LEU A 40 -9.45 2.81 2.92
CA LEU A 40 -10.32 3.45 1.93
C LEU A 40 -11.19 2.41 1.18
N MET A 41 -10.64 1.25 0.83
CA MET A 41 -11.41 0.17 0.22
C MET A 41 -12.53 -0.33 1.15
N VAL A 42 -12.24 -0.54 2.43
CA VAL A 42 -13.27 -0.95 3.41
C VAL A 42 -14.34 0.12 3.57
N ALA A 43 -13.94 1.40 3.68
CA ALA A 43 -14.88 2.51 3.83
C ALA A 43 -15.84 2.64 2.63
N VAL A 44 -15.37 2.36 1.41
CA VAL A 44 -16.23 2.35 0.21
C VAL A 44 -17.21 1.19 0.20
N VAL A 45 -16.85 0.02 0.72
CA VAL A 45 -17.74 -1.15 0.78
C VAL A 45 -18.79 -1.02 1.89
N ALA A 46 -18.46 -0.30 2.96
CA ALA A 46 -19.36 -0.08 4.09
C ALA A 46 -20.44 1.00 3.84
N ASN A 47 -20.36 1.71 2.70
CA ASN A 47 -21.27 2.77 2.29
C ASN A 47 -22.20 2.28 1.17
#